data_AF-A0A8K0GJP9-F1
#
_entry.id   AF-A0A8K0GJP9-F1
#
_cell.length_a   1.000
_cell.length_b   1.000
_cell.length_c   1.000
_cell.angle_alpha   90.00
_cell.angle_beta   90.00
_cell.angle_gamma   90.00
#
_symmetry.space_group_name_H-M   'P 1'
#
loop_
_entity.id
_entity.type
_entity.pdbx_description
1 polymer ?
#
loop_
_entity_poly.entity_id
_entity_poly.type
_entity_poly.pdbx_seq_one_letter_code
_entity_poly.pdbx_strand_id
1 'polypeptide(L)'
;MAGVDIIIEEKKEDAVDRQKVCPFLLRVFVSTTGHHHKTMDYNKGNVPQNELQIYTWKDATLNELALLVKEVNPEARRKGTKFAFALVYPDIRAPVYRMREIGTTTTGQKGPDDLKTLLQARLSIGDYMDIAITPPDSWTANSRKGYTQSYSNHRQRPY
;
A
#
# COMPACT_ATOMS: atom_id res chain seq x y z
N MET A 1 -0.73 50.99 18.64
CA MET A 1 -0.90 50.28 17.36
C MET A 1 -0.58 48.83 17.62
N ALA A 2 -1.59 47.96 17.65
CA ALA A 2 -1.38 46.53 17.82
C ALA A 2 -0.70 45.99 16.56
N GLY A 3 0.47 45.36 16.71
CA GLY A 3 1.14 44.65 15.63
C GLY A 3 0.26 43.49 15.20
N VAL A 4 -0.15 43.50 13.94
CA VAL A 4 -0.79 42.35 13.31
C VAL A 4 0.32 41.38 12.98
N ASP A 5 0.45 40.32 13.79
CA ASP A 5 1.29 39.18 13.45
C ASP A 5 0.73 38.53 12.19
N ILE A 6 1.37 38.79 11.05
CA ILE A 6 1.07 38.11 9.80
C ILE A 6 1.67 36.71 9.93
N ILE A 7 0.86 35.78 10.43
CA ILE A 7 1.15 34.35 10.32
C ILE A 7 1.01 34.02 8.84
N ILE A 8 2.15 33.93 8.14
CA ILE A 8 2.20 33.37 6.79
C ILE A 8 1.93 31.88 6.96
N GLU A 9 0.66 31.48 6.85
CA GLU A 9 0.33 30.08 6.61
C GLU A 9 0.95 29.69 5.27
N GLU A 10 2.01 28.90 5.30
CA GLU A 10 2.47 28.18 4.12
C GLU A 10 1.33 27.28 3.66
N LYS A 11 0.54 27.78 2.71
CA LYS A 11 -0.50 27.01 2.06
C LYS A 11 0.20 25.92 1.28
N LYS A 12 0.27 24.72 1.86
CA LYS A 12 0.65 23.50 1.15
C LYS A 12 -0.28 23.41 -0.05
N GLU A 13 0.22 23.70 -1.25
CA GLU A 13 -0.60 23.99 -2.44
C GLU A 13 -1.54 22.83 -2.83
N ASP A 14 -1.30 21.63 -2.28
CA ASP A 14 -2.06 20.40 -2.50
C ASP A 14 -3.04 20.03 -1.37
N ALA A 15 -3.15 20.81 -0.29
CA ALA A 15 -4.03 20.50 0.84
C ALA A 15 -5.50 20.85 0.52
N VAL A 16 -6.41 19.89 0.76
CA VAL A 16 -7.85 20.07 0.50
C VAL A 16 -8.55 20.43 1.80
N ASP A 17 -9.39 21.48 1.77
CA ASP A 17 -10.29 21.79 2.89
C ASP A 17 -11.44 20.76 2.92
N ARG A 18 -11.24 19.69 3.70
CA ARG A 18 -12.17 18.55 3.83
C ARG A 18 -13.52 18.94 4.46
N GLN A 19 -13.64 20.12 5.08
CA GLN A 19 -14.93 20.61 5.61
C GLN A 19 -15.79 21.27 4.54
N LYS A 20 -15.18 21.79 3.47
CA LYS A 20 -15.87 22.49 2.39
C LYS A 20 -16.01 21.65 1.11
N VAL A 21 -15.11 20.69 0.91
CA VAL A 21 -15.08 19.84 -0.29
C VAL A 21 -15.72 18.50 0.03
N CYS A 22 -16.68 18.06 -0.78
CA CYS A 22 -17.28 16.73 -0.65
C CYS A 22 -16.25 15.63 -0.99
N PRO A 23 -16.13 14.57 -0.18
CA PRO A 23 -15.27 13.43 -0.52
C PRO A 23 -15.79 12.72 -1.77
N PHE A 24 -14.88 12.10 -2.52
CA PHE A 24 -15.23 11.19 -3.61
C PHE A 24 -15.12 9.74 -3.16
N LEU A 25 -15.82 8.85 -3.86
CA LEU A 25 -15.73 7.41 -3.68
C LEU A 25 -14.48 6.88 -4.41
N LEU A 26 -13.55 6.31 -3.65
CA LEU A 26 -12.42 5.54 -4.16
C LEU A 26 -12.73 4.04 -3.99
N ARG A 27 -12.68 3.30 -5.10
CA ARG A 27 -12.81 1.84 -5.09
C ARG A 27 -11.42 1.22 -5.01
N VAL A 28 -11.18 0.44 -3.95
CA VAL A 28 -9.90 -0.17 -3.63
C VAL A 28 -10.03 -1.68 -3.66
N PHE A 29 -9.18 -2.37 -4.40
CA PHE A 29 -9.15 -3.82 -4.48
C PHE A 29 -7.93 -4.35 -3.77
N VAL A 30 -8.13 -5.31 -2.87
CA VAL A 30 -7.04 -5.84 -2.02
C VAL A 30 -6.67 -7.25 -2.43
N SER A 31 -5.39 -7.45 -2.78
CA SER A 31 -4.80 -8.76 -3.04
C SER A 31 -3.94 -9.20 -1.86
N THR A 32 -4.20 -10.39 -1.31
CA THR A 32 -3.42 -11.00 -0.23
C THR A 32 -2.36 -11.98 -0.73
N THR A 33 -2.21 -12.12 -2.06
CA THR A 33 -1.28 -13.05 -2.71
C THR A 33 0.16 -12.51 -2.83
N GLY A 34 0.41 -11.30 -2.30
CA GLY A 34 1.68 -10.58 -2.43
C GLY A 34 1.92 -9.92 -3.79
N HIS A 35 0.98 -10.04 -4.74
CA HIS A 35 1.06 -9.45 -6.07
C HIS A 35 -0.25 -8.73 -6.42
N HIS A 36 -0.16 -7.71 -7.27
CA HIS A 36 -1.34 -7.01 -7.78
C HIS A 36 -2.25 -7.93 -8.60
N HIS A 37 -3.55 -7.61 -8.65
CA HIS A 37 -4.48 -8.32 -9.54
C HIS A 37 -4.06 -8.15 -11.00
N LYS A 38 -4.46 -9.07 -11.88
CA LYS A 38 -4.14 -8.94 -13.30
C LYS A 38 -5.06 -7.89 -13.92
N THR A 39 -4.55 -7.14 -14.89
CA THR A 39 -5.38 -6.15 -15.62
C THR A 39 -6.58 -6.80 -16.33
N MET A 40 -6.48 -8.10 -16.67
CA MET A 40 -7.58 -8.87 -17.25
C MET A 40 -8.77 -9.03 -16.30
N ASP A 41 -8.54 -9.01 -14.99
CA ASP A 41 -9.58 -9.15 -13.96
C ASP A 41 -10.51 -7.93 -13.90
N TYR A 42 -10.08 -6.81 -14.51
CA TYR A 42 -10.82 -5.55 -14.59
C TYR A 42 -11.57 -5.34 -15.92
N ASN A 43 -11.42 -6.26 -16.87
CA ASN A 43 -12.00 -6.09 -18.22
C ASN A 43 -13.50 -6.43 -18.25
N LYS A 44 -14.21 -5.83 -19.22
CA LYS A 44 -15.63 -6.12 -19.55
C LYS A 44 -16.61 -5.92 -18.38
N GLY A 45 -16.31 -5.01 -17.47
CA GLY A 45 -17.18 -4.71 -16.32
C GLY A 45 -17.01 -5.67 -15.14
N ASN A 46 -16.11 -6.66 -15.25
CA ASN A 46 -15.70 -7.46 -14.10
C ASN A 46 -14.71 -6.67 -13.24
N VAL A 47 -14.72 -6.96 -11.95
CA VAL A 47 -13.75 -6.47 -10.97
C VAL A 47 -13.44 -7.56 -9.94
N PRO A 48 -12.29 -7.53 -9.27
CA PRO A 48 -12.00 -8.45 -8.17
C PRO A 48 -13.02 -8.36 -7.02
N GLN A 49 -13.22 -9.45 -6.28
CA GLN A 49 -14.25 -9.53 -5.24
C GLN A 49 -13.93 -8.74 -3.96
N ASN A 50 -12.65 -8.60 -3.58
CA ASN A 50 -12.23 -7.92 -2.35
C ASN A 50 -12.22 -6.40 -2.51
N GLU A 51 -13.37 -5.83 -2.83
CA GLU A 51 -13.59 -4.40 -2.97
C GLU A 51 -13.79 -3.73 -1.60
N LEU A 52 -13.02 -2.68 -1.35
CA LEU A 52 -13.18 -1.73 -0.27
C LEU A 52 -13.55 -0.38 -0.85
N GLN A 53 -14.63 0.20 -0.33
CA GLN A 53 -15.12 1.51 -0.74
C GLN A 53 -14.71 2.55 0.29
N ILE A 54 -13.93 3.54 -0.15
CA ILE A 54 -13.35 4.55 0.73
C ILE A 54 -13.81 5.93 0.27
N TYR A 55 -14.46 6.69 1.15
CA TYR A 55 -14.77 8.10 0.92
C TYR A 55 -13.56 8.94 1.32
N THR A 56 -12.96 9.63 0.35
CA THR A 56 -11.70 10.36 0.57
C THR A 56 -11.53 11.57 -0.34
N TRP A 57 -10.40 12.26 -0.21
CA TRP A 57 -10.03 13.45 -0.97
C TRP A 57 -8.70 13.25 -1.71
N LYS A 58 -8.38 14.17 -2.62
CA LYS A 58 -7.17 14.05 -3.45
C LYS A 58 -5.88 14.25 -2.64
N ASP A 59 -5.97 14.86 -1.47
CA ASP A 59 -4.84 15.04 -0.55
C ASP A 59 -4.57 13.82 0.35
N ALA A 60 -5.41 12.78 0.28
CA ALA A 60 -5.22 11.59 1.08
C ALA A 60 -3.92 10.88 0.73
N THR A 61 -3.22 10.41 1.77
CA THR A 61 -1.90 9.80 1.65
C THR A 61 -1.97 8.28 1.50
N LEU A 62 -0.91 7.66 0.98
CA LEU A 62 -0.83 6.19 0.94
C LEU A 62 -0.88 5.58 2.34
N ASN A 63 -0.33 6.27 3.35
CA ASN A 63 -0.44 5.82 4.73
C ASN A 63 -1.88 5.90 5.27
N GLU A 64 -2.65 6.95 4.96
CA GLU A 64 -4.09 7.02 5.31
C GLU A 64 -4.85 5.83 4.73
N LEU A 65 -4.62 5.50 3.45
CA LEU A 65 -5.25 4.34 2.81
C LEU A 65 -4.78 3.02 3.46
N ALA A 66 -3.50 2.89 3.79
CA ALA A 66 -2.99 1.70 4.48
C ALA A 66 -3.64 1.49 5.86
N LEU A 67 -3.93 2.57 6.59
CA LEU A 67 -4.61 2.49 7.88
C LEU A 67 -6.04 1.95 7.73
N LEU A 68 -6.80 2.43 6.74
CA LEU A 68 -8.15 1.93 6.46
C LEU A 68 -8.14 0.45 6.06
N VAL A 69 -7.17 0.02 5.24
CA VAL A 69 -7.01 -1.41 4.88
C VAL A 69 -6.72 -2.26 6.11
N LYS A 70 -5.93 -1.77 7.08
CA LYS A 70 -5.61 -2.48 8.34
C LYS A 70 -6.82 -2.62 9.26
N GLU A 71 -7.81 -1.74 9.17
CA GLU A 71 -9.06 -1.87 9.93
C GLU A 71 -9.84 -3.11 9.48
N VAL A 72 -9.90 -3.35 8.17
CA VAL A 72 -10.66 -4.46 7.57
C VAL A 72 -9.85 -5.76 7.49
N ASN A 73 -8.53 -5.70 7.35
CA ASN A 73 -7.65 -6.86 7.30
C ASN A 73 -6.67 -6.89 8.49
N PRO A 74 -7.03 -7.56 9.60
CA PRO A 74 -6.19 -7.61 10.80
C PRO A 74 -4.80 -8.20 10.57
N GLU A 75 -4.65 -9.16 9.66
CA GLU A 75 -3.35 -9.77 9.32
C GLU A 75 -2.36 -8.74 8.76
N ALA A 76 -2.87 -7.67 8.15
CA ALA A 76 -2.06 -6.61 7.58
C ALA A 76 -1.41 -5.69 8.65
N ARG A 77 -1.82 -5.81 9.93
CA ARG A 77 -1.26 -5.06 11.07
C ARG A 77 0.08 -5.62 11.57
N ARG A 78 0.50 -6.79 11.09
CA ARG A 78 1.78 -7.39 11.46
C ARG A 78 2.92 -6.45 11.05
N LYS A 79 3.87 -6.20 11.95
CA LYS A 79 5.05 -5.37 11.66
C LYS A 79 5.84 -6.01 10.51
N GLY A 80 6.22 -5.19 9.53
CA GLY A 80 6.91 -5.62 8.33
C GLY A 80 5.99 -6.06 7.18
N THR A 81 4.66 -6.05 7.34
CA THR A 81 3.74 -6.20 6.21
C THR A 81 3.91 -5.03 5.26
N LYS A 82 4.11 -5.32 3.97
CA LYS A 82 4.23 -4.33 2.90
C LYS A 82 2.92 -4.18 2.15
N PHE A 83 2.58 -2.96 1.79
CA PHE A 83 1.46 -2.60 0.93
C PHE A 83 2.04 -1.96 -0.32
N ALA A 84 1.89 -2.61 -1.46
CA ALA A 84 2.19 -2.00 -2.75
C ALA A 84 0.91 -1.43 -3.33
N PHE A 85 0.96 -0.19 -3.81
CA PHE A 85 -0.18 0.53 -4.35
C PHE A 85 -0.01 0.68 -5.85
N ALA A 86 -1.08 0.42 -6.60
CA ALA A 86 -1.16 0.66 -8.02
C ALA A 86 -2.49 1.31 -8.39
N LEU A 87 -2.45 2.15 -9.42
CA LEU A 87 -3.64 2.71 -10.05
C LEU A 87 -4.02 1.85 -11.24
N VAL A 88 -5.30 1.53 -11.35
CA VAL A 88 -5.87 0.79 -12.46
C VAL A 88 -6.86 1.70 -13.17
N TYR A 89 -6.62 1.97 -14.45
CA TYR A 89 -7.38 2.95 -15.23
C TYR A 89 -7.62 2.43 -16.65
N PRO A 90 -8.74 2.80 -17.29
CA PRO A 90 -9.02 2.39 -18.65
C PRO A 90 -8.04 3.05 -19.63
N ASP A 91 -7.58 2.30 -20.63
CA ASP A 91 -6.83 2.85 -21.75
C ASP A 91 -7.80 3.62 -22.67
N ILE A 92 -7.43 4.84 -23.03
CA ILE A 92 -8.23 5.68 -23.95
C ILE A 92 -8.21 5.09 -25.37
N ARG A 93 -7.15 4.34 -25.74
CA ARG A 93 -6.94 3.85 -27.09
C ARG A 93 -7.47 2.44 -27.34
N ALA A 94 -7.76 1.68 -26.29
CA ALA A 94 -8.17 0.29 -26.40
C ALA A 94 -9.09 -0.08 -25.22
N PRO A 95 -10.03 -1.04 -25.39
CA PRO A 95 -10.95 -1.46 -24.33
C PRO A 95 -10.26 -2.38 -23.30
N VAL A 96 -9.12 -1.93 -22.77
CA VAL A 96 -8.28 -2.65 -21.83
C VAL A 96 -7.94 -1.73 -20.66
N TYR A 97 -7.81 -2.31 -19.48
CA TYR A 97 -7.28 -1.59 -18.32
C TYR A 97 -5.75 -1.65 -18.31
N ARG A 98 -5.15 -0.55 -17.85
CA ARG A 98 -3.72 -0.46 -17.55
C ARG A 98 -3.54 -0.31 -16.05
N MET A 99 -2.40 -0.79 -15.58
CA MET A 99 -1.99 -0.68 -14.18
C MET A 99 -0.67 0.10 -14.10
N ARG A 100 -0.57 0.99 -13.12
CA ARG A 100 0.65 1.75 -12.82
C ARG A 100 0.90 1.74 -11.33
N GLU A 101 2.02 1.17 -10.91
CA GLU A 101 2.46 1.24 -9.53
C GLU A 101 2.77 2.69 -9.12
N ILE A 102 2.38 3.07 -7.91
CA ILE A 102 2.54 4.44 -7.40
C ILE A 102 3.45 4.52 -6.18
N GLY A 103 3.60 3.46 -5.40
CA GLY A 103 4.47 3.48 -4.23
C GLY A 103 4.18 2.33 -3.28
N THR A 104 4.94 2.27 -2.19
CA THR A 104 4.80 1.23 -1.18
C THR A 104 4.82 1.80 0.24
N THR A 105 4.07 1.19 1.16
CA THR A 105 4.15 1.49 2.59
C THR A 105 4.40 0.21 3.39
N THR A 106 5.00 0.33 4.58
CA THR A 106 5.30 -0.84 5.42
C THR A 106 4.77 -0.64 6.83
N THR A 107 4.06 -1.63 7.37
CA THR A 107 3.55 -1.54 8.75
C THR A 107 4.71 -1.47 9.75
N GLY A 108 4.72 -0.41 10.55
CA GLY A 108 5.69 -0.21 11.63
C GLY A 108 7.03 0.38 11.18
N GLN A 109 7.17 0.76 9.90
CA GLN A 109 8.34 1.45 9.38
C GLN A 109 7.91 2.66 8.54
N LYS A 110 8.54 3.82 8.76
CA LYS A 110 8.28 4.99 7.93
C LYS A 110 8.95 4.81 6.57
N GLY A 111 8.17 4.90 5.50
CA GLY A 111 8.60 4.84 4.12
C GLY A 111 8.65 6.22 3.45
N PRO A 112 9.36 6.35 2.31
CA PRO A 112 9.40 7.60 1.54
C PRO A 112 8.05 7.93 0.89
N ASP A 113 7.24 6.92 0.55
CA ASP A 113 5.95 7.09 -0.11
C ASP A 113 4.78 7.27 0.87
N ASP A 114 5.00 7.20 2.18
CA ASP A 114 3.94 7.24 3.20
C ASP A 114 3.10 8.52 3.11
N LEU A 115 3.75 9.65 2.81
CA LEU A 115 3.12 10.97 2.69
C LEU A 115 2.72 11.32 1.25
N LYS A 116 2.94 10.41 0.30
CA LYS A 116 2.57 10.62 -1.11
C LYS A 116 1.06 10.67 -1.22
N THR A 117 0.54 11.75 -1.79
CA THR A 117 -0.91 11.97 -1.91
C THR A 117 -1.47 11.35 -3.19
N LEU A 118 -2.78 11.14 -3.23
CA LEU A 118 -3.49 10.70 -4.44
C LEU A 118 -3.33 11.70 -5.60
N LEU A 119 -3.27 13.00 -5.29
CA LEU A 119 -2.99 14.05 -6.26
C LEU A 119 -1.59 13.89 -6.86
N GLN A 120 -0.57 13.70 -6.01
CA GLN A 120 0.81 13.46 -6.46
C GLN A 120 0.96 12.17 -7.25
N ALA A 121 0.15 11.15 -6.91
CA ALA A 121 0.06 9.90 -7.66
C ALA A 121 -0.62 10.05 -9.03
N ARG A 122 -1.18 11.23 -9.34
CA ARG A 122 -1.99 11.53 -10.55
C ARG A 122 -3.22 10.65 -10.68
N LEU A 123 -3.93 10.43 -9.57
CA LEU A 123 -5.23 9.76 -9.56
C LEU A 123 -6.28 10.62 -10.27
N SER A 124 -7.00 10.03 -11.22
CA SER A 124 -8.24 10.59 -11.77
C SER A 124 -9.45 9.97 -11.09
N ILE A 125 -10.50 10.77 -10.88
CA ILE A 125 -11.75 10.23 -10.32
C ILE A 125 -12.34 9.25 -11.33
N GLY A 126 -12.62 8.04 -10.88
CA GLY A 126 -13.03 6.91 -11.74
C GLY A 126 -11.94 5.86 -11.92
N ASP A 127 -10.68 6.18 -11.63
CA ASP A 127 -9.61 5.19 -11.52
C ASP A 127 -9.86 4.29 -10.30
N TYR A 128 -9.43 3.03 -10.42
CA TYR A 128 -9.41 2.09 -9.31
C TYR A 128 -8.03 2.09 -8.64
N MET A 129 -8.02 1.73 -7.36
CA MET A 129 -6.81 1.47 -6.59
C MET A 129 -6.67 -0.04 -6.41
N ASP A 130 -5.49 -0.59 -6.68
CA ASP A 130 -5.14 -1.97 -6.37
C ASP A 130 -4.05 -1.98 -5.30
N ILE A 131 -4.25 -2.73 -4.22
CA ILE A 131 -3.31 -2.84 -3.11
C ILE A 131 -2.90 -4.30 -2.94
N ALA A 132 -1.63 -4.59 -3.18
CA ALA A 132 -1.04 -5.89 -2.89
C ALA A 132 -0.44 -5.89 -1.49
N ILE A 133 -0.90 -6.83 -0.66
CA ILE A 133 -0.42 -7.03 0.70
C ILE A 133 0.56 -8.19 0.70
N THR A 134 1.80 -7.91 1.12
CA THR A 134 2.84 -8.93 1.30
C THR A 134 3.15 -9.02 2.79
N PRO A 135 2.80 -10.13 3.47
CA PRO A 135 3.14 -10.32 4.88
C PRO A 135 4.66 -10.29 5.08
N PRO A 136 5.15 -9.97 6.28
CA PRO A 136 6.57 -10.03 6.57
C PRO A 136 7.09 -11.45 6.35
N ASP A 137 8.23 -11.58 5.67
CA ASP A 137 8.88 -12.88 5.47
C ASP A 137 9.01 -13.62 6.81
N SER A 138 8.37 -14.79 6.91
CA SER A 138 8.50 -15.67 8.07
C SER A 138 9.86 -16.36 8.14
N TRP A 139 10.70 -16.25 7.09
CA TRP A 139 11.90 -17.05 6.92
C TRP A 139 13.03 -16.70 7.92
N THR A 140 13.16 -15.46 8.39
CA THR A 140 14.39 -15.06 9.13
C THR A 140 14.28 -15.12 10.66
N ALA A 141 13.24 -15.75 11.23
CA ALA A 141 13.16 -15.94 12.68
C ALA A 141 13.75 -17.27 13.18
N ASN A 142 14.02 -18.26 12.30
CA ASN A 142 14.39 -19.60 12.76
C ASN A 142 15.59 -20.29 12.04
N SER A 143 16.25 -19.66 11.08
CA SER A 143 17.38 -20.27 10.34
C SER A 143 18.79 -19.84 10.80
N ARG A 144 18.92 -19.14 11.93
CA ARG A 144 20.25 -18.76 12.51
C ARG A 144 20.53 -19.40 13.88
N LYS A 145 19.98 -20.58 14.16
CA LYS A 145 20.47 -21.49 15.21
C LYS A 145 20.81 -22.84 14.58
N GLY A 146 21.94 -22.88 13.88
CA GLY A 146 22.40 -24.08 13.20
C GLY A 146 23.88 -23.98 12.84
N TYR A 147 24.69 -23.47 13.76
CA TYR A 147 26.13 -23.67 13.72
C TYR A 147 26.58 -24.12 15.10
N THR A 148 27.56 -25.03 15.11
CA THR A 148 28.15 -25.76 16.24
C THR A 148 27.37 -26.99 16.70
N GLN A 149 27.76 -28.18 16.22
CA GLN A 149 28.34 -29.26 17.05
C GLN A 149 28.58 -30.52 16.20
N SER A 150 29.59 -30.52 15.32
CA SER A 150 30.08 -31.77 14.72
C SER A 150 31.07 -32.42 15.69
N TYR A 151 30.56 -33.30 16.56
CA TYR A 151 31.42 -34.18 17.35
C TYR A 151 32.17 -35.13 16.40
N SER A 152 33.50 -34.98 16.39
CA SER A 152 34.46 -35.94 15.89
C SER A 152 34.19 -37.29 16.58
N ASN A 153 33.55 -38.21 15.87
CA ASN A 153 33.49 -39.62 16.26
C ASN A 153 34.77 -40.30 15.78
N HIS A 154 35.77 -40.32 16.66
CA HIS A 154 36.82 -41.33 16.64
C HIS A 154 36.16 -42.70 16.88
N ARG A 155 35.82 -43.40 15.80
CA ARG A 155 35.59 -44.85 15.83
C ARG A 155 36.78 -45.53 15.17
N GLN A 156 37.73 -45.95 16.02
CA GLN A 156 38.73 -46.95 15.67
C GLN A 156 38.03 -48.19 15.12
N ARG A 157 38.46 -48.69 13.96
CA ARG A 157 38.06 -50.00 13.44
C ARG A 157 39.16 -51.01 13.78
N PRO A 158 38.82 -52.17 14.39
CA PRO A 158 39.75 -53.26 14.60
C PRO A 158 39.81 -54.23 13.41
N TYR A 159 40.96 -54.91 13.38
CA TYR A 159 41.49 -55.93 12.46
C TYR A 159 42.12 -55.42 11.16
#